data_AF-A0AA41ECT4-F1
#
_entry.id   AF-A0AA41ECT4-F1
#
_cell.length_a   1.000
_cell.length_b   1.000
_cell.length_c   1.000
_cell.angle_alpha   90.00
_cell.angle_beta   90.00
_cell.angle_gamma   90.00
#
_symmetry.space_group_name_H-M   'P 1'
#
loop_
_entity.id
_entity.type
_entity.pdbx_description
1 polymer ?
#
loop_
_entity_poly.entity_id
_entity_poly.type
_entity_poly.pdbx_seq_one_letter_code
_entity_poly.pdbx_strand_id
1 'polypeptide(L)'
;MTCFRRDRVPPVADVLAHLHLHPSKPNGSGYAQMRCPIHGETHPSLSIHLERGNWRCFACGATGGDVLELFRRARGLTFVAAARELGMWEAK
;
A
#
# COMPACT_ATOMS: atom_id res chain seq x y z
N MET A 1 11.26 22.92 10.22
CA MET A 1 11.65 21.98 9.14
C MET A 1 10.76 20.76 9.26
N THR A 2 9.74 20.64 8.40
CA THR A 2 8.93 19.43 8.28
C THR A 2 9.77 18.36 7.59
N CYS A 3 10.05 17.25 8.26
CA CYS A 3 11.00 16.24 7.78
C CYS A 3 10.28 14.92 7.51
N PHE A 4 10.51 14.35 6.33
CA PHE A 4 10.11 12.99 6.00
C PHE A 4 11.07 11.99 6.67
N ARG A 5 10.51 11.14 7.52
CA ARG A 5 11.24 10.13 8.32
C ARG A 5 11.18 8.79 7.61
N ARG A 6 12.23 8.48 6.83
CA ARG A 6 12.38 7.18 6.15
C ARG A 6 12.50 6.01 7.13
N ASP A 7 13.01 6.26 8.32
CA ASP A 7 13.14 5.28 9.40
C ASP A 7 11.79 4.81 9.97
N ARG A 8 10.70 5.53 9.68
CA ARG A 8 9.35 5.22 10.15
C ARG A 8 8.45 4.63 9.07
N VAL A 9 8.99 4.09 7.99
CA VAL A 9 8.17 3.39 6.99
C VAL A 9 7.53 2.19 7.69
N PRO A 10 6.18 2.17 7.87
CA PRO A 10 5.53 1.04 8.49
C PRO A 10 5.65 -0.21 7.60
N PRO A 11 5.64 -1.41 8.19
CA PRO A 11 5.61 -2.65 7.41
C PRO A 11 4.36 -2.67 6.52
N VAL A 12 4.44 -3.41 5.40
CA VAL A 12 3.36 -3.52 4.42
C VAL A 12 2.04 -3.94 5.08
N ALA A 13 2.10 -4.86 6.04
CA ALA A 13 0.93 -5.32 6.78
C ALA A 13 0.17 -4.18 7.49
N ASP A 14 0.88 -3.24 8.10
CA ASP A 14 0.27 -2.11 8.80
C ASP A 14 -0.40 -1.16 7.81
N VAL A 15 0.22 -0.89 6.67
CA VAL A 15 -0.38 -0.04 5.63
C VAL A 15 -1.63 -0.68 5.04
N LEU A 16 -1.61 -1.99 4.83
CA LEU A 16 -2.79 -2.73 4.38
C LEU A 16 -3.91 -2.70 5.42
N ALA A 17 -3.58 -2.76 6.72
CA ALA A 17 -4.55 -2.62 7.80
C ALA A 17 -5.21 -1.23 7.80
N HIS A 18 -4.46 -0.15 7.52
CA HIS A 18 -5.02 1.20 7.37
C HIS A 18 -5.98 1.34 6.18
N LEU A 19 -5.87 0.47 5.17
CA LEU A 19 -6.78 0.40 4.03
C LEU A 19 -7.92 -0.61 4.25
N HIS A 20 -7.97 -1.28 5.41
CA HIS A 20 -8.89 -2.39 5.69
C HIS A 20 -8.84 -3.49 4.63
N LEU A 21 -7.64 -3.74 4.08
CA LEU A 21 -7.41 -4.76 3.09
C LEU A 21 -6.98 -6.06 3.76
N HIS A 22 -7.65 -7.15 3.42
CA HIS A 22 -7.37 -8.48 3.92
C HIS A 22 -6.67 -9.28 2.82
N PRO A 23 -5.32 -9.39 2.83
CA PRO A 23 -4.61 -10.24 1.89
C PRO A 23 -4.91 -11.73 2.13
N SER A 24 -4.92 -12.50 1.05
CA SER A 24 -4.92 -13.96 1.13
C SER A 24 -3.60 -14.48 1.71
N LYS A 25 -3.54 -15.80 1.97
CA LYS A 25 -2.27 -16.47 2.26
C LYS A 25 -1.27 -16.18 1.12
N PRO A 26 -0.03 -15.75 1.42
CA PRO A 26 0.97 -15.54 0.39
C PRO A 26 1.36 -16.87 -0.27
N ASN A 27 1.72 -16.82 -1.55
CA ASN A 27 2.28 -17.95 -2.27
C ASN A 27 3.75 -18.19 -1.88
N GLY A 28 4.37 -19.22 -2.45
CA GLY A 28 5.78 -19.55 -2.19
C GLY A 28 6.78 -18.46 -2.58
N SER A 29 6.36 -17.45 -3.34
CA SER A 29 7.16 -16.29 -3.72
C SER A 29 6.85 -15.03 -2.89
N GLY A 30 6.02 -15.14 -1.84
CA GLY A 30 5.70 -14.02 -0.94
C GLY A 30 4.58 -13.09 -1.41
N TYR A 31 3.90 -13.41 -2.53
CA TYR A 31 2.80 -12.62 -3.06
C TYR A 31 1.45 -13.09 -2.53
N ALA A 32 0.63 -12.14 -2.08
CA ALA A 32 -0.74 -12.35 -1.65
C ALA A 32 -1.72 -11.62 -2.60
N GLN A 33 -2.92 -12.18 -2.74
CA GLN A 33 -4.00 -11.59 -3.53
C GLN A 33 -4.96 -10.83 -2.61
N MET A 34 -5.50 -9.71 -3.10
CA MET A 34 -6.54 -8.94 -2.41
C MET A 34 -7.41 -8.17 -3.41
N ARG A 35 -8.49 -7.57 -2.91
CA ARG A 35 -9.33 -6.66 -3.68
C ARG A 35 -8.57 -5.38 -3.97
N CYS A 36 -8.64 -4.89 -5.21
CA CYS A 36 -7.99 -3.63 -5.56
C CYS A 36 -8.74 -2.43 -4.95
N PRO A 37 -8.07 -1.59 -4.14
CA PRO A 37 -8.69 -0.40 -3.55
C PRO A 37 -8.81 0.78 -4.51
N ILE A 38 -8.24 0.69 -5.73
CA ILE A 38 -8.17 1.81 -6.69
C ILE A 38 -9.44 1.88 -7.55
N HIS A 39 -9.90 0.74 -8.06
CA HIS A 39 -11.08 0.68 -8.95
C HIS A 39 -12.28 -0.05 -8.34
N GLY A 40 -12.20 -0.42 -7.06
CA GLY A 40 -13.36 -0.87 -6.28
C GLY A 40 -14.02 -2.13 -6.82
N GLU A 41 -13.28 -3.23 -6.91
CA GLU A 41 -13.78 -4.52 -7.39
C GLU A 41 -14.17 -5.48 -6.26
N THR A 42 -15.06 -6.42 -6.57
CA THR A 42 -15.48 -7.51 -5.67
C THR A 42 -14.53 -8.71 -5.70
N HIS A 43 -13.85 -8.96 -6.83
CA HIS A 43 -12.92 -10.06 -6.99
C HIS A 43 -11.49 -9.64 -6.62
N PRO A 44 -10.69 -10.49 -5.96
CA PRO A 44 -9.31 -10.16 -5.66
C PRO A 44 -8.45 -10.23 -6.94
N SER A 45 -8.06 -9.09 -7.51
CA SER A 45 -7.14 -9.03 -8.67
C SER A 45 -5.80 -8.32 -8.37
N LEU A 46 -5.66 -7.75 -7.17
CA LEU A 46 -4.44 -7.07 -6.74
C LEU A 46 -3.49 -8.09 -6.12
N SER A 47 -2.31 -8.25 -6.74
CA SER A 47 -1.21 -9.06 -6.23
C SER A 47 -0.17 -8.15 -5.59
N ILE A 48 0.14 -8.37 -4.30
CA ILE A 48 1.16 -7.61 -3.55
C ILE A 48 2.16 -8.54 -2.89
N HIS A 49 3.43 -8.17 -2.85
CA HIS A 49 4.43 -8.89 -2.05
C HIS A 49 4.41 -8.36 -0.61
N LEU A 50 4.17 -9.23 0.37
CA LEU A 50 3.96 -8.80 1.77
C LEU A 50 5.23 -8.25 2.45
N GLU A 51 6.42 -8.63 1.99
CA GLU A 51 7.68 -8.06 2.50
C GLU A 51 8.19 -6.87 1.68
N ARG A 52 8.22 -6.99 0.34
CA ARG A 52 8.78 -5.94 -0.55
C ARG A 52 7.83 -4.77 -0.76
N GLY A 53 6.51 -4.99 -0.65
CA GLY A 53 5.49 -3.96 -0.85
C GLY A 53 5.22 -3.60 -2.32
N ASN A 54 5.89 -4.24 -3.28
CA ASN A 54 5.58 -4.05 -4.70
C ASN A 54 4.26 -4.76 -5.06
N TRP A 55 3.50 -4.16 -5.98
CA TRP A 55 2.16 -4.65 -6.30
C TRP A 55 1.76 -4.40 -7.75
N ARG A 56 0.81 -5.22 -8.21
CA ARG A 56 0.18 -5.11 -9.53
C ARG A 56 -1.26 -5.59 -9.45
N CYS A 57 -2.16 -4.75 -9.94
CA CYS A 57 -3.54 -5.13 -10.21
C CYS A 57 -3.65 -5.60 -11.66
N PHE A 58 -4.14 -6.83 -11.86
CA PHE A 58 -4.30 -7.40 -13.19
C PHE A 58 -5.59 -6.97 -13.88
N ALA A 59 -6.58 -6.43 -13.15
CA ALA A 59 -7.82 -5.94 -13.73
C ALA A 59 -7.70 -4.50 -14.26
N CYS A 60 -7.20 -3.55 -13.47
CA CYS A 60 -7.08 -2.14 -13.88
C CYS A 60 -5.70 -1.78 -14.44
N GLY A 61 -4.72 -2.69 -14.37
CA GLY A 61 -3.35 -2.45 -14.85
C GLY A 61 -2.52 -1.54 -13.96
N ALA A 62 -3.05 -1.06 -12.82
CA ALA A 62 -2.30 -0.27 -11.88
C ALA A 62 -1.16 -1.07 -11.27
N THR A 63 0.03 -0.47 -11.19
CA THR A 63 1.22 -1.04 -10.57
C THR A 63 1.90 -0.01 -9.69
N GLY A 64 2.66 -0.48 -8.72
CA GLY A 64 3.50 0.37 -7.88
C GLY A 64 4.68 -0.39 -7.30
N GLY A 65 5.76 0.35 -7.04
CA GLY A 65 7.01 -0.19 -6.51
C GLY A 65 7.00 -0.40 -5.00
N ASP A 66 6.10 0.28 -4.30
CA ASP A 66 6.01 0.28 -2.85
C ASP A 66 4.57 0.40 -2.35
N VAL A 67 4.39 0.11 -1.07
CA VAL A 67 3.08 0.11 -0.41
C VAL A 67 2.55 1.53 -0.13
N LEU A 68 3.43 2.53 -0.01
CA LEU A 68 3.02 3.93 0.17
C LEU A 68 2.37 4.45 -1.12
N GLU A 69 2.85 4.04 -2.28
CA GLU A 69 2.21 4.34 -3.56
C GLU A 69 0.82 3.71 -3.67
N LEU A 70 0.64 2.47 -3.20
CA LEU A 70 -0.69 1.84 -3.12
C LEU A 70 -1.62 2.68 -2.24
N PHE A 71 -1.17 3.02 -1.03
CA PHE A 71 -1.93 3.82 -0.06
C PHE A 71 -2.35 5.17 -0.62
N ARG A 72 -1.40 5.87 -1.23
CA ARG A 72 -1.63 7.16 -1.87
C ARG A 72 -2.66 7.07 -2.98
N ARG A 73 -2.53 6.09 -3.88
CA ARG A 73 -3.45 5.90 -5.02
C ARG A 73 -4.84 5.47 -4.55
N ALA A 74 -4.92 4.59 -3.56
CA ALA A 74 -6.17 4.14 -2.96
C ALA A 74 -6.97 5.30 -2.32
N ARG A 75 -6.29 6.21 -1.60
CA ARG A 75 -6.93 7.34 -0.92
C ARG A 75 -6.97 8.64 -1.73
N GLY A 76 -6.40 8.67 -2.94
CA GLY A 76 -6.31 9.89 -3.74
C GLY A 76 -5.44 11.00 -3.12
N LEU A 77 -4.45 10.62 -2.30
CA LEU A 77 -3.64 11.57 -1.54
C LEU A 77 -2.39 12.05 -2.31
N THR A 78 -1.76 13.11 -1.81
CA THR A 78 -0.39 13.47 -2.21
C THR A 78 0.62 12.65 -1.40
N PHE A 79 1.89 12.62 -1.83
CA PHE A 79 2.95 11.92 -1.09
C PHE A 79 3.06 12.41 0.37
N VAL A 80 3.03 13.73 0.58
CA VAL A 80 3.14 14.33 1.91
C VAL A 80 1.93 13.97 2.78
N ALA A 81 0.72 14.02 2.21
CA ALA A 81 -0.49 13.66 2.96
C ALA A 81 -0.47 12.18 3.37
N ALA A 82 -0.12 11.27 2.45
CA ALA A 82 0.04 9.85 2.74
C ALA A 82 1.11 9.58 3.80
N ALA A 83 2.28 10.23 3.69
CA ALA A 83 3.35 10.11 4.68
C ALA A 83 2.93 10.63 6.05
N ARG A 84 2.10 11.68 6.13
CA ARG A 84 1.55 12.18 7.39
C ARG A 84 0.59 11.19 8.03
N GLU A 85 -0.31 10.59 7.25
CA GLU A 85 -1.26 9.60 7.77
C GLU A 85 -0.57 8.34 8.27
N LEU A 86 0.53 7.93 7.63
CA LEU A 86 1.32 6.77 8.05
C LEU A 86 2.36 7.11 9.14
N GLY A 87 2.33 8.32 9.71
CA GLY A 87 3.26 8.73 10.79
C GLY A 87 4.72 8.94 10.34
N MET A 88 4.96 8.99 9.04
CA MET A 88 6.28 9.18 8.42
C MET A 88 6.66 10.66 8.30
N TRP A 89 5.82 11.58 8.79
CA TRP A 89 6.02 13.01 8.63
C TRP A 89 5.91 13.72 9.98
N GLU A 90 7.01 14.33 10.42
CA GLU A 90 7.02 15.14 11.63
C GLU A 90 6.84 16.62 11.26
N ALA A 91 5.79 17.23 11.79
CA ALA A 91 5.70 18.67 11.91
C ALA A 91 6.34 19.05 13.26
N LYS A 92 7.41 19.85 13.21
CA LYS A 92 7.99 20.46 14.40
C LYS A 92 7.24 21.74 14.73
#